data_AF-A0A2H6AA93-F1
#
_entry.id   AF-A0A2H6AA93-F1
#
_cell.length_a   1.000
_cell.length_b   1.000
_cell.length_c   1.000
_cell.angle_alpha   90.00
_cell.angle_beta   90.00
_cell.angle_gamma   90.00
#
_symmetry.space_group_name_H-M   'P 1'
#
loop_
_entity.id
_entity.type
_entity.pdbx_description
1 polymer ?
#
loop_
_entity_poly.entity_id
_entity_poly.type
_entity_poly.pdbx_seq_one_letter_code
_entity_poly.pdbx_strand_id
1 'polypeptide(L)'
;MKKLSTILLISLLVFNLLFSSNLTLAQDQGPVERIPIISECIDQVQDPVGRILCIARGVFVILAIVAVVFAGISIFQAAWTFMSSGESEEKVKAARGKLMYALIGLVVAILSWAVSVLIARIFNLQI
;
A
#
# COMPACT_ATOMS: atom_id res chain seq x y z
N MET A 1 4.51 18.34 31.72
CA MET A 1 3.25 18.10 30.97
C MET A 1 3.10 18.98 29.72
N LYS A 2 3.26 20.31 29.80
CA LYS A 2 3.13 21.22 28.64
C LYS A 2 4.06 20.85 27.46
N LYS A 3 5.35 20.61 27.72
CA LYS A 3 6.34 20.26 26.68
C LYS A 3 6.05 18.94 25.94
N LEU A 4 5.51 17.94 26.64
CA LEU A 4 5.14 16.64 26.04
C LEU A 4 3.92 16.79 25.11
N SER A 5 2.92 17.56 25.53
CA SER A 5 1.73 17.87 24.72
C SER A 5 2.10 18.67 23.46
N THR A 6 3.05 19.61 23.56
CA THR A 6 3.55 20.36 22.39
C THR A 6 4.27 19.46 21.39
N ILE A 7 5.11 18.51 21.85
CA ILE A 7 5.79 17.56 20.96
C ILE A 7 4.79 16.67 20.22
N LEU A 8 3.74 16.21 20.92
CA LEU A 8 2.71 15.34 20.34
C LEU A 8 1.87 16.09 19.28
N LEU A 9 1.52 17.35 19.55
CA LEU A 9 0.83 18.22 18.59
C LEU A 9 1.68 18.51 17.34
N ILE A 10 2.98 18.75 17.50
CA ILE A 10 3.88 18.98 16.36
C ILE A 10 4.02 17.71 15.53
N SER A 11 4.16 16.54 16.16
CA SER A 11 4.23 15.26 15.43
C SER A 11 2.95 14.97 14.64
N LEU A 12 1.77 15.29 15.21
CA LEU A 12 0.49 15.13 14.52
C LEU A 12 0.37 16.09 13.33
N LEU A 13 0.83 17.34 13.49
CA LEU A 13 0.83 18.34 12.42
C LEU A 13 1.76 17.95 11.26
N VAL A 14 2.97 17.47 11.57
CA VAL A 14 3.93 16.97 10.58
C VAL A 14 3.39 15.75 9.85
N PHE A 15 2.74 14.82 10.55
CA PHE A 15 2.09 13.66 9.94
C PHE A 15 1.03 14.07 8.92
N ASN A 16 0.17 15.05 9.26
CA ASN A 16 -0.83 15.56 8.33
C ASN A 16 -0.20 16.24 7.10
N LEU A 17 0.88 17.01 7.28
CA LEU A 17 1.59 17.67 6.16
C LEU A 17 2.27 16.67 5.21
N LEU A 18 2.82 15.58 5.72
CA LEU A 18 3.47 14.54 4.91
C LEU A 18 2.45 13.60 4.25
N PHE A 19 1.31 13.32 4.88
CA PHE A 19 0.31 12.40 4.34
C PHE A 19 -0.74 13.05 3.44
N SER A 20 -1.05 14.34 3.64
CA SER A 20 -2.05 15.07 2.81
C SER A 20 -1.67 15.13 1.34
N SER A 21 -0.41 15.39 1.03
CA SER A 21 0.11 15.43 -0.35
C SER A 21 0.04 14.07 -1.04
N ASN A 22 0.20 12.97 -0.30
CA ASN A 22 0.05 11.61 -0.84
C ASN A 22 -1.42 11.19 -1.00
N LEU A 23 -2.34 11.76 -0.21
CA LEU A 23 -3.78 11.53 -0.36
C LEU A 23 -4.33 12.16 -1.64
N THR A 24 -3.81 13.33 -2.03
CA THR A 24 -4.23 14.01 -3.27
C THR A 24 -3.88 13.20 -4.52
N LEU A 25 -2.75 12.49 -4.56
CA LEU A 25 -2.44 11.57 -5.68
C LEU A 25 -3.30 10.29 -5.68
N ALA A 26 -3.90 9.90 -4.54
CA ALA A 26 -4.85 8.79 -4.50
C ALA A 26 -6.24 9.19 -5.00
N GLN A 27 -6.56 10.49 -5.04
CA GLN A 27 -7.84 11.03 -5.49
C GLN A 27 -7.80 11.67 -6.88
N ASP A 28 -6.63 11.82 -7.51
CA ASP A 28 -6.53 12.13 -8.96
C ASP A 28 -6.79 10.87 -9.81
N GLN A 29 -7.83 10.15 -9.42
CA GLN A 29 -8.55 9.28 -10.32
C GLN A 29 -9.69 10.18 -10.81
N GLY A 30 -9.74 10.44 -12.12
CA GLY A 30 -10.93 11.00 -12.76
C GLY A 30 -12.20 10.26 -12.30
N PRO A 31 -13.41 10.78 -12.59
CA PRO A 31 -14.68 10.19 -12.12
C PRO A 31 -14.56 8.68 -12.10
N VAL A 32 -14.62 8.06 -10.91
CA VAL A 32 -14.27 6.64 -10.72
C VAL A 32 -15.15 5.84 -11.65
N GLU A 33 -14.64 5.59 -12.86
CA GLU A 33 -15.37 4.97 -13.95
C GLU A 33 -15.24 3.48 -13.72
N ARG A 34 -15.90 3.07 -12.63
CA ARG A 34 -15.97 1.72 -12.07
C ARG A 34 -14.61 1.14 -11.72
N ILE A 35 -14.49 0.61 -10.51
CA ILE A 35 -13.57 -0.53 -10.31
C ILE A 35 -14.21 -1.63 -11.15
N PRO A 36 -13.67 -2.07 -12.30
CA PRO A 36 -14.29 -3.13 -13.04
C PRO A 36 -14.04 -4.39 -12.21
N ILE A 37 -14.97 -4.73 -11.33
CA ILE A 37 -15.00 -6.04 -10.69
C ILE A 37 -15.45 -7.01 -11.77
N ILE A 38 -14.49 -7.40 -12.63
CA ILE A 38 -14.51 -8.49 -13.61
C ILE A 38 -15.63 -8.42 -14.68
N SER A 39 -16.84 -7.96 -14.34
CA SER A 39 -18.08 -7.99 -15.12
C SER A 39 -18.02 -7.09 -16.35
N GLU A 40 -17.65 -5.83 -16.19
CA GLU A 40 -17.63 -4.87 -17.30
C GLU A 40 -16.65 -5.26 -18.41
N CYS A 41 -15.58 -5.99 -18.07
CA CYS A 41 -14.61 -6.45 -19.05
C CYS A 41 -14.94 -7.85 -19.64
N ILE A 42 -15.67 -8.70 -18.93
CA ILE A 42 -16.16 -9.98 -19.48
C ILE A 42 -17.20 -9.74 -20.58
N ASP A 43 -18.06 -8.74 -20.41
CA ASP A 43 -19.16 -8.47 -21.35
C ASP A 43 -18.70 -7.76 -22.64
N GLN A 44 -17.54 -7.10 -22.61
CA GLN A 44 -16.96 -6.39 -23.76
C GLN A 44 -16.08 -7.28 -24.66
N VAL A 45 -15.65 -8.45 -24.19
CA VAL A 45 -14.62 -9.26 -24.85
C VAL A 45 -15.21 -10.56 -25.40
N GLN A 46 -15.27 -10.66 -26.73
CA GLN A 46 -15.89 -11.79 -27.42
C GLN A 46 -14.90 -12.97 -27.64
N ASP A 47 -13.60 -12.73 -27.54
CA ASP A 47 -12.58 -13.77 -27.72
C ASP A 47 -12.28 -14.53 -26.41
N PRO A 48 -12.09 -15.87 -26.48
CA PRO A 48 -11.89 -16.70 -25.31
C PRO A 48 -10.58 -16.38 -24.55
N VAL A 49 -9.54 -15.92 -25.24
CA VAL A 49 -8.24 -15.60 -24.64
C VAL A 49 -8.32 -14.31 -23.82
N GLY A 50 -8.99 -13.28 -24.34
CA GLY A 50 -9.19 -12.00 -23.69
C GLY A 50 -10.07 -12.12 -22.45
N ARG A 51 -11.08 -13.01 -22.46
CA ARG A 51 -11.88 -13.31 -21.25
C ARG A 51 -11.02 -13.90 -20.13
N ILE A 52 -10.09 -14.80 -20.44
CA ILE A 52 -9.16 -15.37 -19.46
C ILE A 52 -8.23 -14.29 -18.90
N LEU A 53 -7.71 -13.40 -19.75
CA LEU A 53 -6.84 -12.30 -19.32
C LEU A 53 -7.58 -11.31 -18.42
N CYS A 54 -8.85 -11.04 -18.72
CA CYS A 54 -9.75 -10.22 -17.91
C CYS A 54 -9.95 -10.78 -16.50
N ILE A 55 -10.25 -12.08 -16.41
CA ILE A 55 -10.42 -12.77 -15.13
C ILE A 55 -9.11 -12.76 -14.35
N ALA A 56 -7.98 -13.05 -15.01
CA ALA A 56 -6.66 -13.03 -14.38
C ALA A 56 -6.34 -11.65 -13.79
N ARG A 57 -6.56 -10.56 -14.55
CA ARG A 57 -6.35 -9.19 -14.06
C ARG A 57 -7.26 -8.87 -12.87
N GLY A 58 -8.54 -9.23 -12.94
CA GLY A 58 -9.49 -9.03 -11.85
C GLY A 58 -9.09 -9.74 -10.57
N VAL A 59 -8.66 -11.00 -10.67
CA VAL A 59 -8.14 -11.79 -9.53
C VAL A 59 -6.90 -11.12 -8.93
N PHE A 60 -5.97 -10.65 -9.76
CA PHE A 60 -4.79 -9.91 -9.29
C PHE A 60 -5.15 -8.63 -8.53
N VAL A 61 -6.13 -7.87 -9.00
CA VAL A 61 -6.59 -6.65 -8.30
C VAL A 61 -7.21 -6.99 -6.95
N ILE A 62 -8.07 -8.02 -6.88
CA ILE A 62 -8.67 -8.46 -5.62
C ILE A 62 -7.58 -8.93 -4.64
N LEU A 63 -6.62 -9.72 -5.11
CA LEU A 63 -5.48 -10.16 -4.29
C LEU A 63 -4.63 -8.98 -3.81
N ALA A 64 -4.40 -7.98 -4.65
CA ALA A 64 -3.67 -6.78 -4.27
C ALA A 64 -4.40 -5.99 -3.17
N ILE A 65 -5.72 -5.82 -3.28
CA ILE A 65 -6.53 -5.16 -2.25
C ILE A 65 -6.44 -5.92 -0.92
N VAL A 66 -6.60 -7.24 -0.94
CA VAL A 66 -6.49 -8.08 0.27
C VAL A 66 -5.10 -7.97 0.88
N ALA A 67 -4.04 -8.00 0.07
CA ALA A 67 -2.67 -7.86 0.53
C ALA A 67 -2.41 -6.50 1.19
N VAL A 68 -2.93 -5.40 0.62
CA VAL A 68 -2.79 -4.05 1.19
C VAL A 68 -3.50 -3.94 2.53
N VAL A 69 -4.74 -4.45 2.63
CA VAL A 69 -5.50 -4.44 3.89
C VAL A 69 -4.78 -5.25 4.97
N PHE A 70 -4.31 -6.45 4.63
CA PHE A 70 -3.59 -7.31 5.57
C PHE A 70 -2.26 -6.70 6.01
N ALA A 71 -1.50 -6.12 5.08
CA ALA A 71 -0.26 -5.42 5.37
C ALA A 71 -0.52 -4.24 6.33
N GLY A 72 -1.56 -3.43 6.08
CA GLY A 72 -1.93 -2.31 6.95
C GLY A 72 -2.24 -2.76 8.38
N ILE A 73 -3.01 -3.83 8.56
CA ILE A 73 -3.34 -4.38 9.88
C ILE A 73 -2.07 -4.90 10.58
N SER A 74 -1.20 -5.61 9.86
CA SER A 74 0.03 -6.16 10.44
C SER A 74 1.01 -5.08 10.92
N ILE A 75 1.12 -3.98 10.17
CA ILE A 75 1.94 -2.81 10.55
C ILE A 75 1.34 -2.14 11.78
N PHE A 76 0.02 -1.98 11.84
CA PHE A 76 -0.67 -1.39 12.98
C PHE A 76 -0.47 -2.21 14.26
N GLN A 77 -0.61 -3.54 14.18
CA GLN A 77 -0.36 -4.44 15.31
C GLN A 77 1.11 -4.41 15.77
N ALA A 78 2.05 -4.34 14.83
CA ALA A 78 3.48 -4.23 15.15
C ALA A 78 3.79 -2.88 15.84
N ALA A 79 3.23 -1.78 15.34
CA ALA A 79 3.39 -0.46 15.95
C ALA A 79 2.78 -0.40 17.36
N TRP A 80 1.59 -0.96 17.56
CA TRP A 80 0.96 -1.06 18.88
C TRP A 80 1.79 -1.88 19.87
N THR A 81 2.30 -3.03 19.40
CA THR A 81 3.20 -3.88 20.21
C THR A 81 4.48 -3.15 20.57
N PHE A 82 5.06 -2.38 19.64
CA PHE A 82 6.27 -1.57 19.87
C PHE A 82 6.03 -0.45 20.90
N MET A 83 4.90 0.25 20.82
CA MET A 83 4.54 1.31 21.77
C MET A 83 4.22 0.77 23.17
N SER A 84 3.65 -0.43 23.27
CA SER A 84 3.24 -1.04 24.53
C SER A 84 4.32 -1.89 25.22
N SER A 85 5.50 -2.08 24.61
CA SER A 85 6.52 -3.00 25.15
C SER A 85 7.45 -2.42 26.22
N GLY A 86 7.38 -1.12 26.52
CA GLY A 86 8.14 -0.50 27.62
C GLY A 86 9.66 -0.72 27.53
N GLU A 87 10.30 -1.06 28.65
CA GLU A 87 11.76 -1.24 28.79
C GLU A 87 12.24 -2.70 28.59
N SER A 88 11.34 -3.61 28.23
CA SER A 88 11.72 -5.03 28.04
C SER A 88 12.50 -5.21 26.73
N GLU A 89 13.83 -5.31 26.84
CA GLU A 89 14.76 -5.42 25.70
C GLU A 89 14.34 -6.50 24.68
N GLU A 90 13.81 -7.63 25.16
CA GLU A 90 13.37 -8.73 24.33
C GLU A 90 12.20 -8.35 23.41
N LYS A 91 11.20 -7.63 23.93
CA LYS A 91 10.03 -7.20 23.15
C LYS A 91 10.38 -6.06 22.20
N VAL A 92 11.27 -5.16 22.61
CA VAL A 92 11.78 -4.08 21.73
C VAL A 92 12.58 -4.66 20.57
N LYS A 93 13.44 -5.66 20.82
CA LYS A 93 14.22 -6.33 19.78
C LYS A 93 13.32 -7.10 18.80
N ALA A 94 12.31 -7.81 19.31
CA ALA A 94 11.33 -8.51 18.47
C ALA A 94 10.51 -7.54 17.60
N ALA A 95 10.07 -6.42 18.17
CA ALA A 95 9.30 -5.42 17.44
C ALA A 95 10.14 -4.64 16.40
N ARG A 96 11.42 -4.35 16.70
CA ARG A 96 12.37 -3.83 15.69
C ARG A 96 12.58 -4.80 14.53
N GLY A 97 12.70 -6.10 14.81
CA GLY A 97 12.79 -7.13 13.77
C GLY A 97 11.57 -7.11 12.85
N LYS A 98 10.37 -7.09 13.42
CA LYS A 98 9.11 -7.00 12.65
C LYS A 98 9.02 -5.72 11.81
N LEU A 99 9.40 -4.57 12.37
CA LEU A 99 9.44 -3.31 11.63
C LEU A 99 10.45 -3.34 10.48
N MET A 100 11.64 -3.94 10.68
CA MET A 100 12.64 -4.06 9.62
C MET A 100 12.15 -4.91 8.46
N TYR A 101 11.55 -6.07 8.74
CA TYR A 101 10.98 -6.92 7.69
C TYR A 101 9.79 -6.26 6.98
N ALA A 102 8.94 -5.52 7.70
CA ALA A 102 7.87 -4.74 7.09
C ALA A 102 8.41 -3.64 6.16
N LEU A 103 9.49 -2.96 6.58
CA LEU A 103 10.16 -1.94 5.76
C LEU A 103 10.78 -2.53 4.50
N ILE A 104 11.45 -3.69 4.62
CA ILE A 104 12.03 -4.41 3.48
C ILE A 104 10.93 -4.81 2.50
N GLY A 105 9.80 -5.35 2.98
CA GLY A 105 8.66 -5.69 2.13
C GLY A 105 8.12 -4.48 1.36
N LEU A 106 8.02 -3.32 2.01
CA LEU A 106 7.61 -2.08 1.37
C LEU A 106 8.61 -1.62 0.30
N VAL A 107 9.91 -1.65 0.60
CA VAL A 107 10.97 -1.28 -0.35
C VAL A 107 10.94 -2.18 -1.59
N VAL A 108 10.77 -3.49 -1.40
CA VAL A 108 10.67 -4.46 -2.50
C VAL A 108 9.42 -4.20 -3.35
N ALA A 109 8.28 -3.88 -2.75
CA ALA A 109 7.06 -3.55 -3.48
C ALA A 109 7.25 -2.29 -4.35
N ILE A 110 7.86 -1.23 -3.80
CA ILE A 110 8.16 0.01 -4.54
C ILE A 110 9.15 -0.27 -5.69
N LEU A 111 10.19 -1.06 -5.44
CA LEU A 111 11.17 -1.45 -6.47
C LEU A 111 10.52 -2.25 -7.59
N SER A 112 9.62 -3.19 -7.26
CA SER A 112 8.87 -3.97 -8.26
C SER A 112 8.08 -3.06 -9.21
N TRP A 113 7.42 -2.03 -8.65
CA TRP A 113 6.72 -1.05 -9.46
C TRP A 113 7.67 -0.21 -10.33
N ALA A 114 8.79 0.26 -9.76
CA ALA A 114 9.79 1.03 -10.48
C ALA A 114 10.37 0.25 -11.69
N VAL A 115 10.65 -1.04 -11.51
CA VAL A 115 11.11 -1.91 -12.60
C VAL A 115 10.03 -2.06 -13.68
N SER A 116 8.77 -2.24 -13.30
CA SER A 116 7.65 -2.34 -14.24
C SER A 116 7.50 -1.06 -15.10
N VAL A 117 7.61 0.11 -14.47
CA VAL A 117 7.58 1.41 -15.17
C VAL A 117 8.78 1.57 -16.10
N LEU A 118 9.97 1.12 -15.69
CA LEU A 118 11.17 1.18 -16.52
C LEU A 118 10.97 0.37 -17.81
N ILE A 119 10.47 -0.86 -17.68
CA ILE A 119 10.19 -1.75 -18.81
C ILE A 119 9.15 -1.10 -19.73
N ALA A 120 8.05 -0.58 -19.18
CA ALA A 120 7.02 0.05 -19.97
C ALA A 120 7.52 1.26 -20.77
N ARG A 121 8.39 2.09 -20.17
CA ARG A 121 9.01 3.23 -20.88
C ARG A 121 9.92 2.78 -22.02
N ILE A 122 10.69 1.70 -21.83
CA ILE A 122 11.58 1.16 -22.88
C ILE A 122 10.77 0.61 -24.06
N PHE A 123 9.66 -0.08 -23.77
CA PHE A 123 8.80 -0.67 -24.81
C PHE A 123 7.68 0.28 -25.29
N ASN A 124 7.67 1.53 -24.81
CA ASN A 124 6.63 2.53 -25.09
C ASN A 124 5.20 1.99 -24.85
N LEU A 125 5.05 1.16 -23.82
CA LEU A 125 3.77 0.62 -23.39
C LEU A 125 3.12 1.61 -22.44
N GLN A 126 1.85 1.96 -22.70
CA GLN A 126 1.04 2.71 -21.75
C GLN A 126 0.53 1.75 -20.67
N ILE A 127 1.11 1.84 -19.47
CA ILE A 127 0.66 1.14 -18.26
C ILE A 127 0.17 2.12 -17.21
#